data_AF-A0A914J0H5-F1
#
_entry.id   AF-A0A914J0H5-F1
#
_cell.length_a   1.000
_cell.length_b   1.000
_cell.length_c   1.000
_cell.angle_alpha   90.00
_cell.angle_beta   90.00
_cell.angle_gamma   90.00
#
_symmetry.space_group_name_H-M   'P 1'
#
loop_
_entity.id
_entity.type
_entity.pdbx_description
1 polymer ?
#
loop_
_entity_poly.entity_id
_entity_poly.type
_entity_poly.pdbx_seq_one_letter_code
_entity_poly.pdbx_strand_id
1 'polypeptide(L)'
;MTENNQQSDPTIDASIVDDKDKAVEDEIKKTANSIELQTKALDRLKTIKTGKRKILDILRKNSEMMDKKLMEQLNERYNDFVRQEAEILELLKRTTGLPIASVDPNKMKNDPEAQEMMSEIVEINSKLAKLRARNIELEKEAASKDLKAAIEQRDALSKRVQNIQQNNIQKKQLLCKLMFENPDLIKNKQKNKVSPNFEACMEAVQNTPGTSAEYDEIVKRLEQIKSRRNRMNDLCERLSQATSSQKMDDAYHSALQRLEKLSSLRKALEEANQKDGEMTEKEEQKLDPEAQTTRPVLTSTTSVQLVNDSDEEEDENDDQKSTDKISTEESKKAAALSQLNSVRGKLEKQRTLERVLYFVEARSGDKLEEEANATVLEKEICVILDQIIPWLKKHEDEKANIDLLFELRQLVVRASNDTCFPSGISTNLFESQLVTILDDALSQFYDKFFKESHTAIITEISEILYNEIAFFKLMNDIDNISVDDD
;
A
#
# COMPACT_ATOMS: atom_id res chain seq x y z
N MET A 1 48.63 68.83 56.01
CA MET A 1 47.74 68.25 57.03
C MET A 1 46.40 68.00 56.36
N THR A 2 45.84 66.80 56.21
CA THR A 2 46.20 65.40 56.51
C THR A 2 45.06 64.61 55.85
N GLU A 3 45.32 63.84 54.80
CA GLU A 3 45.23 62.38 54.74
C GLU A 3 44.21 61.73 55.70
N ASN A 4 43.25 61.01 55.13
CA ASN A 4 42.73 59.78 55.73
C ASN A 4 42.23 58.84 54.62
N ASN A 5 43.08 57.85 54.33
CA ASN A 5 42.84 56.74 53.42
C ASN A 5 42.66 55.49 54.31
N GLN A 6 41.45 54.93 54.35
CA GLN A 6 41.14 53.74 55.14
C GLN A 6 41.10 52.54 54.20
N GLN A 7 42.17 51.76 54.25
CA GLN A 7 42.39 50.53 53.51
C GLN A 7 41.93 49.36 54.40
N SER A 8 40.84 48.71 54.01
CA SER A 8 40.32 47.49 54.63
C SER A 8 40.84 46.27 53.85
N ASP A 9 41.67 45.48 54.52
CA ASP A 9 42.23 44.21 54.05
C ASP A 9 41.16 43.09 54.10
N PRO A 10 40.90 42.36 53.00
CA PRO A 10 40.07 41.16 53.05
C PRO A 10 40.97 39.93 53.26
N THR A 11 41.03 39.44 54.49
CA THR A 11 41.55 38.10 54.80
C THR A 11 40.61 37.06 54.19
N ILE A 12 40.96 36.51 53.03
CA ILE A 12 40.20 35.44 52.37
C ILE A 12 40.54 34.12 53.07
N ASP A 13 39.51 33.50 53.62
CA ASP A 13 39.53 32.23 54.35
C ASP A 13 39.85 31.07 53.39
N ALA A 14 41.08 30.54 53.48
CA ALA A 14 41.61 29.51 52.59
C ALA A 14 40.89 28.15 52.72
N SER A 15 40.00 27.98 53.70
CA SER A 15 39.25 26.73 53.93
C SER A 15 38.09 26.47 52.95
N ILE A 16 37.67 27.46 52.15
CA ILE A 16 36.49 27.34 51.27
C ILE A 16 36.84 26.83 49.86
N VAL A 17 38.14 26.80 49.50
CA VAL A 17 38.59 26.39 48.17
C VAL A 17 38.55 24.86 48.00
N ASP A 18 38.93 24.11 49.04
CA ASP A 18 39.06 22.65 48.95
C ASP A 18 37.73 21.89 48.75
N ASP A 19 36.61 22.41 49.25
CA ASP A 19 35.30 21.75 49.11
C ASP A 19 34.69 21.88 47.71
N LYS A 20 35.03 22.96 46.98
CA LYS A 20 34.55 23.17 45.62
C LYS A 20 35.28 22.28 44.63
N ASP A 21 36.58 22.08 44.83
CA ASP A 21 37.40 21.22 43.96
C ASP A 21 36.96 19.76 44.04
N LYS A 22 36.56 19.30 45.23
CA LYS A 22 36.02 17.94 45.43
C LYS A 22 34.67 17.73 44.73
N ALA A 23 33.77 18.71 44.77
CA ALA A 23 32.48 18.62 44.09
C ALA A 23 32.63 18.55 42.56
N VAL A 24 33.56 19.33 42.01
CA VAL A 24 33.90 19.30 40.58
C VAL A 24 34.51 17.95 40.20
N GLU A 25 35.40 17.39 41.02
CA GLU A 25 36.00 16.08 40.76
C GLU A 25 34.96 14.95 40.74
N ASP A 26 33.97 14.98 41.63
CA ASP A 26 32.88 13.99 41.67
C ASP A 26 31.95 14.12 40.45
N GLU A 27 31.69 15.34 39.98
CA GLU A 27 30.89 15.58 38.77
C GLU A 27 31.61 15.13 37.50
N ILE A 28 32.93 15.34 37.43
CA ILE A 28 33.79 14.81 36.37
C ILE A 28 33.76 13.28 36.36
N LYS A 29 33.92 12.63 37.52
CA LYS A 29 33.85 11.15 37.63
C LYS A 29 32.49 10.61 37.21
N LYS A 30 31.40 11.28 37.60
CA LYS A 30 30.04 10.90 37.21
C LYS A 30 29.82 11.01 35.70
N THR A 31 30.34 12.08 35.09
CA THR A 31 30.25 12.31 33.65
C THR A 31 31.07 11.29 32.87
N ALA A 32 32.29 11.00 33.30
CA ALA A 32 33.15 9.97 32.70
C ALA A 32 32.48 8.58 32.69
N ASN A 33 31.89 8.18 33.82
CA ASN A 33 31.15 6.91 33.94
C ASN A 33 29.93 6.86 33.00
N SER A 34 29.24 7.99 32.81
CA SER A 34 28.10 8.09 31.89
C SER A 34 28.53 7.90 30.43
N ILE A 35 29.63 8.55 30.03
CA ILE A 35 30.22 8.45 28.68
C ILE A 35 30.69 7.01 28.40
N GLU A 36 31.34 6.37 29.37
CA GLU A 36 31.78 4.97 29.23
C GLU A 36 30.58 4.03 29.02
N LEU A 37 29.49 4.24 29.76
CA LEU A 37 28.26 3.44 29.62
C LEU A 37 27.60 3.65 28.24
N GLN A 38 27.56 4.89 27.74
CA GLN A 38 27.03 5.22 26.42
C GLN A 38 27.88 4.60 25.30
N THR A 39 29.21 4.64 25.44
CA THR A 39 30.15 4.05 24.48
C THR A 39 29.95 2.53 24.40
N LYS A 40 29.87 1.85 25.55
CA LYS A 40 29.55 0.41 25.62
C LYS A 40 28.19 0.07 25.00
N ALA A 41 27.17 0.94 25.16
CA ALA A 41 25.87 0.74 24.54
C ALA A 41 25.94 0.88 23.00
N LEU A 42 26.75 1.83 22.50
CA LEU A 42 26.94 2.09 21.08
C LEU A 42 27.65 0.91 20.39
N ASP A 43 28.66 0.32 21.03
CA ASP A 43 29.35 -0.88 20.52
C ASP A 43 28.45 -2.12 20.49
N ARG A 44 27.56 -2.27 21.50
CA ARG A 44 26.52 -3.31 21.46
C ARG A 44 25.56 -3.10 20.29
N LEU A 45 25.14 -1.86 20.01
CA LEU A 45 24.29 -1.55 18.86
C LEU A 45 24.97 -1.85 17.51
N LYS A 46 26.26 -1.51 17.37
CA LYS A 46 27.06 -1.88 16.18
C LYS A 46 27.10 -3.40 16.00
N THR A 47 27.34 -4.14 17.07
CA THR A 47 27.36 -5.61 17.06
C THR A 47 26.00 -6.19 16.63
N ILE A 48 24.90 -5.67 17.17
CA ILE A 48 23.53 -6.08 16.79
C ILE A 48 23.25 -5.78 15.32
N LYS A 49 23.65 -4.60 14.82
CA LYS A 49 23.46 -4.21 13.40
C LYS A 49 24.23 -5.12 12.45
N THR A 50 25.43 -5.54 12.83
CA THR A 50 26.22 -6.52 12.07
C THR A 50 25.58 -7.91 12.11
N GLY A 51 25.07 -8.36 13.27
CA GLY A 51 24.31 -9.60 13.38
C GLY A 51 23.05 -9.61 12.50
N LYS A 52 22.27 -8.51 12.48
CA LYS A 52 21.08 -8.37 11.63
C LYS A 52 21.41 -8.51 10.14
N ARG A 53 22.50 -7.87 9.68
CA ARG A 53 22.96 -7.99 8.27
C ARG A 53 23.29 -9.44 7.91
N LYS A 54 24.07 -10.12 8.75
CA LYS A 54 24.40 -11.55 8.53
C LYS A 54 23.16 -12.44 8.45
N ILE A 55 22.15 -12.21 9.31
CA ILE A 55 20.90 -12.96 9.28
C ILE A 55 20.13 -12.69 7.97
N LEU A 56 20.06 -11.44 7.52
CA LEU A 56 19.40 -11.09 6.26
C LEU A 56 20.11 -11.72 5.05
N ASP A 57 21.45 -11.75 5.05
CA ASP A 57 22.22 -12.40 3.98
C ASP A 57 21.99 -13.92 3.94
N ILE A 58 21.89 -14.57 5.11
CA ILE A 58 21.54 -16.00 5.20
C ILE A 58 20.12 -16.24 4.68
N LEU A 59 19.16 -15.41 5.08
CA LEU A 59 17.77 -15.53 4.62
C LEU A 59 17.66 -15.33 3.09
N ARG A 60 18.40 -14.37 2.53
CA ARG A 60 18.46 -14.15 1.08
C ARG A 60 19.02 -15.38 0.35
N LYS A 61 20.17 -15.90 0.79
CA LYS A 61 20.77 -17.11 0.21
C LYS A 61 19.86 -18.34 0.30
N ASN A 62 19.13 -18.48 1.41
CA ASN A 62 18.17 -19.57 1.57
C ASN A 62 16.96 -19.42 0.64
N SER A 63 16.48 -18.20 0.40
CA SER A 63 15.41 -17.93 -0.59
C SER A 63 15.87 -18.31 -2.00
N GLU A 64 17.03 -17.79 -2.42
CA GLU A 64 17.61 -18.08 -3.75
C GLU A 64 17.82 -19.58 -3.98
N MET A 65 18.26 -20.31 -2.95
CA MET A 65 18.44 -21.77 -3.02
C MET A 65 17.11 -22.53 -3.11
N MET A 66 16.08 -22.08 -2.40
CA MET A 66 14.73 -22.68 -2.50
C MET A 66 14.13 -22.42 -3.87
N ASP A 67 14.24 -21.20 -4.40
CA ASP A 67 13.73 -20.84 -5.72
C ASP A 67 14.43 -21.62 -6.83
N LYS A 68 15.76 -21.79 -6.74
CA LYS A 68 16.53 -22.61 -7.69
C LYS A 68 16.10 -24.08 -7.66
N LYS A 69 15.93 -24.66 -6.46
CA LYS A 69 15.54 -26.07 -6.31
C LYS A 69 14.11 -26.32 -6.79
N LEU A 70 13.20 -25.37 -6.55
CA LEU A 70 11.84 -25.44 -7.04
C LEU A 70 11.79 -25.34 -8.56
N MET A 71 12.55 -24.41 -9.15
CA MET A 71 12.68 -24.27 -10.60
C MET A 71 13.27 -25.53 -11.26
N GLU A 72 14.27 -26.15 -10.63
CA GLU A 72 14.87 -27.39 -11.15
C GLU A 72 13.85 -28.56 -11.11
N GLN A 73 13.06 -28.68 -10.05
CA GLN A 73 11.96 -29.67 -9.97
C GLN A 73 10.84 -29.42 -10.98
N LEU A 74 10.46 -28.16 -11.20
CA LEU A 74 9.48 -27.79 -12.22
C LEU A 74 10.00 -28.11 -13.62
N ASN A 75 11.27 -27.82 -13.89
CA ASN A 75 11.90 -28.11 -15.17
C ASN A 75 12.00 -29.63 -15.42
N GLU A 76 12.31 -30.43 -14.40
CA GLU A 76 12.31 -31.89 -14.50
C GLU A 76 10.92 -32.44 -14.81
N ARG A 77 9.87 -31.97 -14.12
CA ARG A 77 8.48 -32.33 -14.40
C ARG A 77 8.02 -31.93 -15.80
N TYR A 78 8.42 -30.73 -16.25
CA TYR A 78 8.11 -30.25 -17.60
C TYR A 78 8.74 -31.15 -18.67
N ASN A 79 10.01 -31.52 -18.49
CA ASN A 79 10.70 -32.42 -19.42
C ASN A 79 10.08 -33.83 -19.46
N ASP A 80 9.61 -34.35 -18.33
CA ASP A 80 8.89 -35.62 -18.27
C ASP A 80 7.54 -35.56 -19.02
N PHE A 81 6.82 -34.45 -18.91
CA PHE A 81 5.58 -34.22 -19.66
C PHE A 81 5.84 -34.21 -21.17
N VAL A 82 6.86 -33.47 -21.63
CA VAL A 82 7.24 -33.39 -23.05
C VAL A 82 7.61 -34.77 -23.61
N ARG A 83 8.27 -35.63 -22.84
CA ARG A 83 8.56 -37.01 -23.25
C ARG A 83 7.31 -37.85 -23.43
N GLN A 84 6.35 -37.75 -22.49
CA GLN A 84 5.09 -38.49 -22.58
C GLN A 84 4.24 -38.03 -23.76
N GLU A 85 4.19 -36.73 -24.02
CA GLU A 85 3.51 -36.17 -25.18
C GLU A 85 4.11 -36.67 -26.50
N ALA A 86 5.44 -36.69 -26.60
CA ALA A 86 6.13 -37.23 -27.76
C ALA A 86 5.81 -38.72 -28.01
N GLU A 87 5.75 -39.53 -26.95
CA GLU A 87 5.39 -40.95 -27.03
C GLU A 87 3.94 -41.14 -27.52
N ILE A 88 2.99 -40.32 -27.03
CA ILE A 88 1.59 -40.35 -27.48
C ILE A 88 1.48 -39.93 -28.95
N LEU A 89 2.21 -38.89 -29.37
CA LEU A 89 2.21 -38.44 -30.76
C LEU A 89 2.82 -39.48 -31.71
N GLU A 90 3.83 -40.23 -31.28
CA GLU A 90 4.38 -41.32 -32.07
C GLU A 90 3.38 -42.47 -32.25
N LEU A 91 2.65 -42.83 -31.19
CA LEU A 91 1.56 -43.82 -31.25
C LEU A 91 0.40 -43.36 -32.14
N LEU A 92 0.03 -42.07 -32.08
CA LEU A 92 -0.98 -41.49 -32.96
C LEU A 92 -0.54 -41.48 -34.44
N LYS A 93 0.73 -41.19 -34.72
CA LYS A 93 1.27 -41.27 -36.10
C LYS A 93 1.22 -42.69 -36.67
N ARG A 94 1.47 -43.72 -35.85
CA ARG A 94 1.35 -45.12 -36.27
C ARG A 94 -0.09 -45.50 -36.61
N THR A 95 -1.05 -44.99 -35.83
CA THR A 95 -2.48 -45.32 -35.99
C THR A 95 -3.20 -44.48 -37.07
N THR A 96 -2.75 -43.26 -37.35
CA THR A 96 -3.41 -42.33 -38.30
C THR A 96 -2.90 -42.42 -39.74
N GLY A 97 -1.89 -43.25 -40.02
CA GLY A 97 -1.37 -43.47 -41.38
C GLY A 97 -2.33 -44.17 -42.36
N LEU A 98 -3.52 -44.57 -41.92
CA LEU A 98 -4.54 -45.21 -42.75
C LEU A 98 -5.72 -44.27 -43.03
N PRO A 99 -6.20 -44.18 -44.29
CA PRO A 99 -7.20 -43.22 -44.70
C PRO A 99 -8.56 -43.52 -44.03
N ILE A 100 -8.96 -42.66 -43.10
CA ILE A 100 -10.26 -42.70 -42.41
C ILE A 100 -11.35 -42.19 -43.38
N ALA A 101 -11.64 -42.95 -44.43
CA ALA A 101 -12.78 -42.71 -45.29
C ALA A 101 -13.92 -43.65 -44.88
N SER A 102 -14.89 -43.11 -44.13
CA SER A 102 -16.29 -43.58 -44.07
C SER A 102 -16.46 -45.12 -44.04
N VAL A 103 -15.98 -45.77 -42.98
CA VAL A 103 -16.15 -47.22 -42.81
C VAL A 103 -17.43 -47.52 -42.02
N ASP A 104 -18.34 -48.24 -42.67
CA ASP A 104 -19.58 -48.76 -42.09
C ASP A 104 -19.27 -49.74 -40.92
N PRO A 105 -19.73 -49.47 -39.68
CA PRO A 105 -19.44 -50.27 -38.48
C PRO A 105 -19.77 -51.75 -38.61
N ASN A 106 -20.68 -52.12 -39.53
CA ASN A 106 -21.12 -53.50 -39.71
C ASN A 106 -20.16 -54.35 -40.58
N LYS A 107 -19.26 -53.72 -41.36
CA LYS A 107 -18.25 -54.45 -42.16
C LYS A 107 -16.97 -54.78 -41.38
N MET A 108 -16.67 -54.07 -40.28
CA MET A 108 -15.43 -54.25 -39.50
C MET A 108 -15.36 -55.54 -38.67
N LYS A 109 -16.47 -56.26 -38.47
CA LYS A 109 -16.48 -57.44 -37.59
C LYS A 109 -15.60 -58.61 -38.09
N ASN A 110 -15.30 -58.66 -39.39
CA ASN A 110 -14.59 -59.78 -40.01
C ASN A 110 -13.24 -59.39 -40.65
N ASP A 111 -12.81 -58.14 -40.50
CA ASP A 111 -11.54 -57.67 -41.07
C ASP A 111 -10.43 -57.72 -39.99
N PRO A 112 -9.41 -58.58 -40.13
CA PRO A 112 -8.34 -58.71 -39.15
C PRO A 112 -7.51 -57.43 -38.97
N GLU A 113 -7.33 -56.60 -40.00
CA GLU A 113 -6.62 -55.31 -39.88
C GLU A 113 -7.41 -54.31 -39.03
N ALA A 114 -8.74 -54.29 -39.16
CA ALA A 114 -9.62 -53.46 -38.35
C ALA A 114 -9.66 -53.91 -36.88
N GLN A 115 -9.55 -55.21 -36.62
CA GLN A 115 -9.48 -55.75 -35.25
C GLN A 115 -8.14 -55.40 -34.57
N GLU A 116 -7.03 -55.45 -35.31
CA GLU A 116 -5.70 -55.04 -34.81
C GLU A 116 -5.67 -53.54 -34.45
N MET A 117 -6.20 -52.68 -35.34
CA MET A 117 -6.30 -51.24 -35.08
C MET A 117 -7.21 -50.92 -33.89
N MET A 118 -8.33 -51.63 -33.72
CA MET A 118 -9.17 -51.47 -32.53
C MET A 118 -8.43 -51.89 -31.24
N SER A 119 -7.63 -52.96 -31.31
CA SER A 119 -6.80 -53.39 -30.18
C SER A 119 -5.77 -52.31 -29.80
N GLU A 120 -5.11 -51.69 -30.78
CA GLU A 120 -4.17 -50.58 -30.53
C GLU A 120 -4.87 -49.34 -29.95
N ILE A 121 -6.05 -48.98 -30.44
CA ILE A 121 -6.85 -47.86 -29.90
C ILE A 121 -7.25 -48.14 -28.44
N VAL A 122 -7.63 -49.38 -28.12
CA VAL A 122 -7.95 -49.78 -26.73
C VAL A 122 -6.70 -49.70 -25.85
N GLU A 123 -5.53 -50.09 -26.35
CA GLU A 123 -4.27 -49.97 -25.62
C GLU A 123 -3.88 -48.50 -25.37
N ILE A 124 -4.01 -47.64 -26.37
CA ILE A 124 -3.76 -46.20 -26.26
C ILE A 124 -4.69 -45.58 -25.21
N ASN A 125 -6.00 -45.87 -25.27
CA ASN A 125 -6.96 -45.37 -24.30
C ASN A 125 -6.67 -45.88 -22.88
N SER A 126 -6.20 -47.12 -22.74
CA SER A 126 -5.76 -47.68 -21.45
C SER A 126 -4.54 -46.94 -20.88
N LYS A 127 -3.52 -46.66 -21.72
CA LYS A 127 -2.33 -45.89 -21.32
C LYS A 127 -2.71 -44.46 -20.91
N LEU A 128 -3.60 -43.82 -21.67
CA LEU A 128 -4.07 -42.45 -21.41
C LEU A 128 -4.87 -42.38 -20.09
N ALA A 129 -5.70 -43.38 -19.80
CA ALA A 129 -6.39 -43.49 -18.52
C ALA A 129 -5.42 -43.67 -17.34
N LYS A 130 -4.37 -44.50 -17.49
CA LYS A 130 -3.33 -44.69 -16.46
C LYS A 130 -2.53 -43.41 -16.20
N LEU A 131 -2.18 -42.65 -17.24
CA LEU A 131 -1.49 -41.37 -17.11
C LEU A 131 -2.36 -40.33 -16.38
N ARG A 132 -3.65 -40.22 -16.72
CA ARG A 132 -4.59 -39.35 -16.01
C ARG A 132 -4.70 -39.71 -14.53
N ALA A 133 -4.81 -41.01 -14.21
CA ALA A 133 -4.85 -41.47 -12.81
C ALA A 133 -3.57 -41.11 -12.06
N ARG A 134 -2.39 -41.28 -12.68
CA ARG A 134 -1.10 -40.92 -12.09
C ARG A 134 -0.96 -39.41 -11.85
N ASN A 135 -1.42 -38.57 -12.76
CA ASN A 135 -1.40 -37.11 -12.56
C ASN A 135 -2.28 -36.69 -11.38
N ILE A 136 -3.48 -37.25 -11.26
CA ILE A 136 -4.37 -37.00 -10.11
C ILE A 136 -3.70 -37.41 -8.79
N GLU A 137 -2.95 -38.51 -8.78
CA GLU A 137 -2.23 -38.98 -7.58
C GLU A 137 -1.02 -38.07 -7.23
N LEU A 138 -0.27 -37.61 -8.23
CA LEU A 138 0.81 -36.64 -8.05
C LEU A 138 0.31 -35.27 -7.56
N GLU A 139 -0.84 -34.81 -8.04
CA GLU A 139 -1.50 -33.59 -7.55
C GLU A 139 -1.93 -33.73 -6.08
N LYS A 140 -2.48 -34.90 -5.70
CA LYS A 140 -2.82 -35.20 -4.30
C LYS A 140 -1.60 -35.26 -3.39
N GLU A 141 -0.49 -35.85 -3.86
CA GLU A 141 0.76 -35.89 -3.11
C GLU A 141 1.39 -34.50 -2.94
N ALA A 142 1.35 -33.67 -3.98
CA ALA A 142 1.83 -32.29 -3.93
C ALA A 142 1.02 -31.47 -2.91
N ALA A 143 -0.32 -31.50 -3.01
CA ALA A 143 -1.21 -30.82 -2.08
C ALA A 143 -1.02 -31.30 -0.63
N SER A 144 -0.76 -32.59 -0.41
CA SER A 144 -0.50 -33.15 0.92
C SER A 144 0.82 -32.68 1.52
N LYS A 145 1.89 -32.60 0.70
CA LYS A 145 3.20 -32.09 1.15
C LYS A 145 3.14 -30.60 1.49
N ASP A 146 2.47 -29.81 0.65
CA ASP A 146 2.34 -28.37 0.87
C ASP A 146 1.48 -28.06 2.10
N LEU A 147 0.38 -28.81 2.29
CA LEU A 147 -0.44 -28.71 3.50
C LEU A 147 0.36 -29.05 4.77
N LYS A 148 1.19 -30.10 4.72
CA LYS A 148 2.04 -30.49 5.86
C LYS A 148 3.08 -29.40 6.18
N ALA A 149 3.73 -28.84 5.16
CA ALA A 149 4.69 -27.75 5.34
C ALA A 149 4.04 -26.49 5.93
N ALA A 150 2.83 -26.14 5.47
CA ALA A 150 2.07 -25.01 6.00
C ALA A 150 1.68 -25.21 7.48
N ILE A 151 1.28 -26.42 7.87
CA ILE A 151 0.97 -26.75 9.28
C ILE A 151 2.22 -26.62 10.16
N GLU A 152 3.36 -27.15 9.72
CA GLU A 152 4.62 -27.03 10.45
C GLU A 152 5.07 -25.57 10.62
N GLN A 153 4.93 -24.75 9.57
CA GLN A 153 5.24 -23.32 9.61
C GLN A 153 4.31 -22.55 10.57
N ARG A 154 3.00 -22.84 10.54
CA ARG A 154 2.01 -22.27 11.47
C ARG A 154 2.37 -22.59 12.92
N ASP A 155 2.73 -23.84 13.21
CA ASP A 155 3.06 -24.28 14.56
C ASP A 155 4.38 -23.65 15.05
N ALA A 156 5.36 -23.47 14.16
CA ALA A 156 6.60 -22.74 14.46
C ALA A 156 6.35 -21.26 14.77
N LEU A 157 5.47 -20.59 14.01
CA LEU A 157 5.07 -19.21 14.26
C LEU A 157 4.32 -19.07 15.59
N SER A 158 3.40 -19.99 15.89
CA SER A 158 2.66 -20.02 17.14
C SER A 158 3.59 -20.10 18.37
N LYS A 159 4.58 -21.00 18.33
CA LYS A 159 5.63 -21.08 19.39
C LYS A 159 6.43 -19.78 19.53
N ARG A 160 6.74 -19.10 18.42
CA ARG A 160 7.49 -17.85 18.44
C ARG A 160 6.67 -16.71 19.07
N VAL A 161 5.37 -16.64 18.79
CA VAL A 161 4.46 -15.66 19.41
C VAL A 161 4.37 -15.90 20.92
N GLN A 162 4.22 -17.15 21.37
CA GLN A 162 4.22 -17.49 22.80
C GLN A 162 5.51 -17.05 23.50
N ASN A 163 6.68 -17.29 22.90
CA ASN A 163 7.97 -16.84 23.45
C ASN A 163 8.05 -15.30 23.57
N ILE A 164 7.56 -14.55 22.58
CA ILE A 164 7.53 -13.09 22.63
C ILE A 164 6.61 -12.60 23.76
N GLN A 165 5.44 -13.22 23.93
CA GLN A 165 4.51 -12.89 25.00
C GLN A 165 5.14 -13.16 26.38
N GLN A 166 5.78 -14.30 26.56
CA GLN A 166 6.46 -14.65 27.81
C GLN A 166 7.62 -13.68 28.14
N ASN A 167 8.42 -13.30 27.14
CA ASN A 167 9.46 -12.29 27.30
C ASN A 167 8.89 -10.92 27.69
N ASN A 168 7.75 -10.52 27.12
CA ASN A 168 7.09 -9.26 27.47
C ASN A 168 6.53 -9.29 28.90
N ILE A 169 5.99 -10.43 29.36
CA ILE A 169 5.56 -10.62 30.75
C ILE A 169 6.75 -10.48 31.70
N GLN A 170 7.87 -11.13 31.41
CA GLN A 170 9.09 -11.03 32.22
C GLN A 170 9.62 -9.58 32.28
N LYS A 171 9.61 -8.85 31.16
CA LYS A 171 9.99 -7.43 31.13
C LYS A 171 9.07 -6.57 32.00
N LYS A 172 7.75 -6.81 31.95
CA LYS A 172 6.79 -6.09 32.80
C LYS A 172 7.03 -6.40 34.27
N GLN A 173 7.29 -7.65 34.63
CA GLN A 173 7.61 -8.04 36.01
C GLN A 173 8.90 -7.38 36.50
N LEU A 174 9.95 -7.33 35.67
CA LEU A 174 11.20 -6.65 35.99
C LEU A 174 10.99 -5.14 36.15
N LEU A 175 10.20 -4.52 35.28
CA LEU A 175 9.86 -3.10 35.37
C LEU A 175 9.12 -2.79 36.68
N CYS A 176 8.12 -3.60 37.04
CA CYS A 176 7.43 -3.47 38.33
C CYS A 176 8.42 -3.60 39.49
N LYS A 177 9.30 -4.59 39.46
CA LYS A 177 10.31 -4.80 40.50
C LYS A 177 11.24 -3.59 40.66
N LEU A 178 11.73 -3.02 39.56
CA LEU A 178 12.55 -1.80 39.56
C LEU A 178 11.79 -0.58 40.11
N MET A 179 10.49 -0.47 39.84
CA MET A 179 9.64 0.58 40.38
C MET A 179 9.43 0.45 41.89
N PHE A 180 9.33 -0.78 42.42
CA PHE A 180 9.23 -1.04 43.86
C PHE A 180 10.55 -0.83 44.60
N GLU A 181 11.67 -1.20 43.99
CA GLU A 181 13.00 -1.06 44.57
C GLU A 181 13.51 0.41 44.59
N ASN A 182 12.93 1.30 43.77
CA ASN A 182 13.34 2.71 43.66
C ASN A 182 12.15 3.68 43.79
N PRO A 183 11.53 3.80 44.98
CA PRO A 183 10.34 4.62 45.19
C PRO A 183 10.56 6.13 44.96
N ASP A 184 11.80 6.61 45.00
CA ASP A 184 12.11 8.03 44.79
C ASP A 184 12.06 8.46 43.31
N LEU A 185 12.14 7.52 42.36
CA LEU A 185 11.91 7.78 40.93
C LEU A 185 10.45 8.18 40.64
N ILE A 186 9.51 7.79 41.50
CA ILE A 186 8.08 8.11 41.36
C ILE A 186 7.78 9.50 41.97
N LYS A 187 8.48 9.89 43.04
CA LYS A 187 8.22 11.14 43.76
C LYS A 187 8.66 12.40 42.99
N ASN A 188 9.67 12.31 42.13
CA ASN A 188 10.16 13.46 41.35
C ASN A 188 9.29 13.86 40.15
N LYS A 189 8.31 13.04 39.74
CA LYS A 189 7.39 13.41 38.66
C LYS A 189 6.20 14.27 39.10
N GLN A 190 5.89 14.34 40.39
CA GLN A 190 4.71 15.07 40.88
C GLN A 190 4.99 16.52 41.30
N LYS A 191 6.26 16.95 41.44
CA LYS A 191 6.58 18.31 41.94
C LYS A 191 7.15 19.31 40.93
N ASN A 192 7.65 18.90 39.76
CA ASN A 192 8.16 19.84 38.75
C ASN A 192 7.43 19.67 37.41
N LYS A 193 6.47 20.58 37.17
CA LYS A 193 5.74 20.74 35.89
C LYS A 193 6.47 21.66 34.90
N VAL A 194 7.80 21.72 34.98
CA VAL A 194 8.62 22.47 34.01
C VAL A 194 9.78 21.55 33.61
N SER A 195 9.71 21.08 32.36
CA SER A 195 10.84 20.43 31.69
C SER A 195 12.02 21.41 31.70
N PRO A 196 13.25 20.99 32.05
CA PRO A 196 14.40 21.88 31.95
C PRO A 196 14.50 22.40 30.51
N ASN A 197 14.64 23.72 30.40
CA ASN A 197 14.61 24.43 29.13
C ASN A 197 15.81 23.98 28.28
N PHE A 198 15.55 23.43 27.10
CA PHE A 198 16.57 22.90 26.20
C PHE A 198 17.62 23.96 25.83
N GLU A 199 17.20 25.23 25.74
CA GLU A 199 18.10 26.38 25.58
C GLU A 199 19.19 26.46 26.67
N ALA A 200 18.87 26.20 27.94
CA ALA A 200 19.84 26.30 29.03
C ALA A 200 20.93 25.21 28.96
N CYS A 201 20.57 24.00 28.46
CA CYS A 201 21.57 22.96 28.19
C CYS A 201 22.45 23.31 26.99
N MET A 202 21.89 23.94 25.96
CA MET A 202 22.66 24.37 24.78
C MET A 202 23.68 25.46 25.15
N GLU A 203 23.27 26.42 25.98
CA GLU A 203 24.10 27.53 26.42
C GLU A 203 25.22 27.08 27.38
N ALA A 204 24.94 26.07 28.23
CA ALA A 204 25.97 25.46 29.08
C ALA A 204 27.02 24.68 28.29
N VAL A 205 26.62 24.00 27.20
CA VAL A 205 27.56 23.27 26.33
C VAL A 205 28.44 24.27 25.57
N GLN A 206 27.85 25.29 24.94
CA GLN A 206 28.58 26.28 24.14
C GLN A 206 29.64 27.08 24.91
N ASN A 207 29.49 27.24 26.22
CA ASN A 207 30.43 27.97 27.07
C ASN A 207 31.55 27.11 27.69
N THR A 208 31.60 25.81 27.39
CA THR A 208 32.70 24.93 27.85
C THR A 208 33.81 24.81 26.79
N PRO A 209 35.03 25.31 27.05
CA PRO A 209 36.14 25.20 26.11
C PRO A 209 36.69 23.78 26.11
N GLY A 210 36.24 22.93 25.17
CA GLY A 210 36.74 21.58 24.97
C GLY A 210 37.37 21.41 23.59
N THR A 211 38.69 21.23 23.51
CA THR A 211 39.44 20.99 22.26
C THR A 211 39.45 19.51 21.88
N SER A 212 38.30 18.94 21.50
CA SER A 212 38.22 17.56 21.00
C SER A 212 37.25 17.44 19.83
N ALA A 213 37.64 16.68 18.80
CA ALA A 213 36.79 16.36 17.64
C ALA A 213 35.43 15.73 18.01
N GLU A 214 35.32 15.15 19.22
CA GLU A 214 34.05 14.64 19.75
C GLU A 214 33.09 15.77 20.13
N TYR A 215 33.60 16.93 20.54
CA TYR A 215 32.80 18.12 20.84
C TYR A 215 32.17 18.69 19.56
N ASP A 216 32.93 18.75 18.47
CA ASP A 216 32.41 19.20 17.16
C ASP A 216 31.29 18.30 16.64
N GLU A 217 31.39 16.98 16.86
CA GLU A 217 30.32 16.06 16.48
C GLU A 217 29.06 16.20 17.36
N ILE A 218 29.23 16.48 18.66
CA ILE A 218 28.12 16.78 19.57
C ILE A 218 27.43 18.09 19.17
N VAL A 219 28.19 19.15 18.91
CA VAL A 219 27.66 20.44 18.45
C VAL A 219 26.92 20.26 17.12
N LYS A 220 27.48 19.50 16.16
CA LYS A 220 26.82 19.22 14.87
C LYS A 220 25.49 18.47 15.05
N ARG A 221 25.42 17.50 15.97
CA ARG A 221 24.17 16.77 16.27
C ARG A 221 23.14 17.64 16.98
N LEU A 222 23.58 18.52 17.88
CA LEU A 222 22.69 19.47 18.56
C LEU A 222 22.11 20.49 17.57
N GLU A 223 22.90 20.96 16.61
CA GLU A 223 22.45 21.84 15.53
C GLU A 223 21.40 21.14 14.62
N GLN A 224 21.60 19.85 14.32
CA GLN A 224 20.61 19.06 13.58
C GLN A 224 19.29 18.89 14.35
N ILE A 225 19.34 18.68 15.67
CA ILE A 225 18.16 18.59 16.52
C ILE A 225 17.43 19.94 16.56
N LYS A 226 18.16 21.06 16.67
CA LYS A 226 17.61 22.41 16.63
C LYS A 226 16.92 22.71 15.29
N SER A 227 17.56 22.36 14.16
CA SER A 227 16.98 22.47 12.82
C SER A 227 15.68 21.66 12.68
N ARG A 228 15.65 20.44 13.23
CA ARG A 228 14.45 19.59 13.19
C ARG A 228 13.31 20.15 14.05
N ARG A 229 13.61 20.68 15.24
CA ARG A 229 12.61 21.36 16.09
C ARG A 229 12.03 22.59 15.39
N ASN A 230 12.87 23.42 14.76
CA ASN A 230 12.41 24.61 14.04
C ASN A 230 11.48 24.24 12.86
N ARG A 231 11.81 23.18 12.10
CA ARG A 231 10.91 22.65 11.06
C ARG A 231 9.57 22.17 11.62
N MET A 232 9.57 21.54 12.80
CA MET A 232 8.35 21.11 13.47
C MET A 232 7.50 22.31 13.91
N ASN A 233 8.14 23.35 14.45
CA ASN A 233 7.45 24.56 14.87
C ASN A 233 6.86 25.32 13.68
N ASP A 234 7.60 25.44 12.56
CA ASP A 234 7.10 26.04 11.31
C ASP A 234 5.91 25.24 10.74
N LEU A 235 5.95 23.89 10.81
CA LEU A 235 4.80 23.05 10.47
C LEU A 235 3.60 23.30 11.40
N CYS A 236 3.82 23.40 12.71
CA CYS A 236 2.76 23.71 13.66
C CYS A 236 2.18 25.11 13.41
N GLU A 237 3.00 26.10 13.11
CA GLU A 237 2.56 27.46 12.81
C GLU A 237 1.77 27.53 11.50
N ARG A 238 2.22 26.83 10.45
CA ARG A 238 1.46 26.70 9.19
C ARG A 238 0.13 25.98 9.40
N LEU A 239 0.09 24.95 10.25
CA LEU A 239 -1.15 24.27 10.62
C LEU A 239 -2.09 25.19 11.41
N SER A 240 -1.57 25.98 12.35
CA SER A 240 -2.33 26.97 13.10
C SER A 240 -2.84 28.12 12.22
N GLN A 241 -2.06 28.57 11.24
CA GLN A 241 -2.49 29.58 10.26
C GLN A 241 -3.53 29.01 9.28
N ALA A 242 -3.41 27.74 8.90
CA ALA A 242 -4.39 27.06 8.06
C ALA A 242 -5.73 26.85 8.77
N THR A 243 -5.73 26.63 10.09
CA THR A 243 -6.96 26.51 10.90
C THR A 243 -7.52 27.86 11.36
N SER A 244 -6.70 28.92 11.41
CA SER A 244 -7.10 30.30 11.71
C SER A 244 -7.69 31.04 10.49
N SER A 245 -7.84 30.39 9.34
CA SER A 245 -8.45 31.02 8.17
C SER A 245 -9.94 31.25 8.43
N GLN A 246 -10.29 32.48 8.78
CA GLN A 246 -11.63 33.03 8.97
C GLN A 246 -12.64 32.64 7.86
N LYS A 247 -12.13 32.23 6.69
CA LYS A 247 -12.92 31.68 5.58
C LYS A 247 -13.58 30.33 5.87
N MET A 248 -13.00 29.48 6.72
CA MET A 248 -13.66 28.21 7.10
C MET A 248 -14.78 28.45 8.11
N ASP A 249 -14.61 29.39 9.03
CA ASP A 249 -15.67 29.75 9.97
C ASP A 249 -16.86 30.40 9.26
N ASP A 250 -16.61 31.29 8.28
CA ASP A 250 -17.67 31.89 7.46
C ASP A 250 -18.38 30.85 6.59
N ALA A 251 -17.64 29.90 5.99
CA ALA A 251 -18.22 28.80 5.22
C ALA A 251 -19.04 27.84 6.09
N TYR A 252 -18.56 27.56 7.31
CA TYR A 252 -19.26 26.73 8.29
C TYR A 252 -20.54 27.41 8.80
N HIS A 253 -20.50 28.71 9.10
CA HIS A 253 -21.68 29.48 9.51
C HIS A 253 -22.68 29.60 8.35
N SER A 254 -22.22 29.78 7.12
CA SER A 254 -23.08 29.80 5.93
C SER A 254 -23.74 28.43 5.69
N ALA A 255 -23.02 27.34 5.91
CA ALA A 255 -23.56 25.98 5.83
C ALA A 255 -24.61 25.70 6.92
N LEU A 256 -24.37 26.14 8.16
CA LEU A 256 -25.35 26.04 9.25
C LEU A 256 -26.62 26.84 8.95
N GLN A 257 -26.48 28.05 8.41
CA GLN A 257 -27.63 28.88 8.04
C GLN A 257 -28.46 28.26 6.90
N ARG A 258 -27.81 27.58 5.95
CA ARG A 258 -28.51 26.79 4.90
C ARG A 258 -29.25 25.59 5.48
N LEU A 259 -28.64 24.89 6.44
CA LEU A 259 -29.25 23.74 7.11
C LEU A 259 -30.50 24.16 7.90
N GLU A 260 -30.45 25.30 8.57
CA GLU A 260 -31.60 25.85 9.32
C GLU A 260 -32.75 26.26 8.41
N LYS A 261 -32.45 26.86 7.24
CA LYS A 261 -33.44 27.16 6.20
C LYS A 261 -34.10 25.88 5.66
N LEU A 262 -33.32 24.83 5.38
CA LEU A 262 -33.84 23.55 4.91
C LEU A 262 -34.72 22.85 5.96
N SER A 263 -34.32 22.92 7.23
CA SER A 263 -35.12 22.40 8.34
C SER A 263 -36.48 23.12 8.45
N SER A 264 -36.46 24.45 8.28
CA SER A 264 -37.68 25.27 8.28
C SER A 264 -38.61 24.94 7.10
N LEU A 265 -38.06 24.71 5.91
CA LEU A 265 -38.82 24.28 4.73
C LEU A 265 -39.42 22.88 4.91
N ARG A 266 -38.68 21.92 5.47
CA ARG A 266 -39.21 20.59 5.77
C ARG A 266 -40.37 20.67 6.76
N LYS A 267 -40.23 21.46 7.81
CA LYS A 267 -41.30 21.66 8.79
C LYS A 267 -42.55 22.29 8.15
N ALA A 268 -42.39 23.28 7.29
CA ALA A 268 -43.50 23.89 6.56
C ALA A 268 -44.19 22.89 5.61
N LEU A 269 -43.42 22.03 4.95
CA LEU A 269 -43.95 20.99 4.07
C LEU A 269 -44.71 19.90 4.84
N GLU A 270 -44.24 19.57 6.04
CA GLU A 270 -44.89 18.60 6.93
C GLU A 270 -46.17 19.17 7.56
N GLU A 271 -46.19 20.46 7.89
CA GLU A 271 -47.40 21.18 8.31
C GLU A 271 -48.42 21.35 7.16
N ALA A 272 -47.95 21.50 5.92
CA ALA A 272 -48.81 21.52 4.74
C ALA A 272 -49.43 20.14 4.46
N ASN A 273 -48.65 19.07 4.58
CA ASN A 273 -49.13 17.70 4.41
C ASN A 273 -50.09 17.25 5.53
N GLN A 274 -50.05 17.86 6.70
CA GLN A 274 -51.02 17.59 7.79
C GLN A 274 -52.36 18.33 7.60
N LYS A 275 -52.44 19.28 6.66
CA LYS A 275 -53.67 19.97 6.29
C LYS A 275 -54.16 19.41 4.95
N ASP A 276 -54.80 18.25 4.99
CA ASP A 276 -55.50 17.64 3.85
C ASP A 276 -56.55 18.60 3.25
N GLY A 277 -56.14 19.38 2.26
CA GLY A 277 -56.99 20.23 1.44
C GLY A 277 -56.24 20.73 0.21
N GLU A 278 -56.75 20.38 -0.98
CA GLU A 278 -56.22 20.69 -2.32
C GLU A 278 -55.44 22.02 -2.40
N MET A 279 -54.12 21.94 -2.58
CA MET A 279 -53.34 23.09 -3.02
C MET A 279 -53.68 23.39 -4.48
N THR A 280 -54.23 24.58 -4.71
CA THR A 280 -54.47 25.08 -6.06
C THR A 280 -53.16 25.62 -6.65
N GLU A 281 -52.99 25.41 -7.96
CA GLU A 281 -51.86 25.72 -8.86
C GLU A 281 -51.35 27.18 -8.82
N LYS A 282 -51.88 28.04 -7.95
CA LYS A 282 -51.48 29.43 -7.75
C LYS A 282 -50.48 29.65 -6.60
N GLU A 283 -50.24 28.68 -5.73
CA GLU A 283 -49.31 28.83 -4.60
C GLU A 283 -47.87 28.38 -4.92
N GLU A 284 -47.66 27.61 -5.99
CA GLU A 284 -46.32 27.19 -6.47
C GLU A 284 -45.47 28.35 -7.06
N GLN A 285 -46.10 29.45 -7.50
CA GLN A 285 -45.38 30.59 -8.10
C GLN A 285 -44.84 31.61 -7.09
N LYS A 286 -44.95 31.37 -5.78
CA LYS A 286 -44.47 32.30 -4.74
C LYS A 286 -43.18 31.89 -4.02
N LEU A 287 -42.57 30.76 -4.40
CA LEU A 287 -41.45 30.18 -3.67
C LEU A 287 -40.16 30.04 -4.51
N ASP A 288 -39.84 30.96 -5.43
CA ASP A 288 -38.43 31.23 -5.79
C ASP A 288 -38.24 32.51 -6.65
N PRO A 289 -37.64 33.60 -6.12
CA PRO A 289 -37.17 34.70 -6.96
C PRO A 289 -35.64 34.87 -7.00
N GLU A 290 -34.82 34.00 -6.38
CA GLU A 290 -33.37 34.31 -6.19
C GLU A 290 -32.39 33.24 -6.70
N ALA A 291 -32.80 32.39 -7.64
CA ALA A 291 -31.90 31.48 -8.36
C ALA A 291 -31.32 32.06 -9.66
N GLN A 292 -31.04 33.37 -9.72
CA GLN A 292 -30.22 33.96 -10.78
C GLN A 292 -29.30 35.03 -10.17
N THR A 293 -28.01 34.97 -10.55
CA THR A 293 -26.92 35.91 -10.21
C THR A 293 -26.04 35.49 -9.03
N THR A 294 -24.94 34.79 -9.29
CA THR A 294 -23.55 35.21 -8.97
C THR A 294 -22.56 34.08 -9.27
N ARG A 295 -21.71 34.30 -10.28
CA ARG A 295 -20.60 33.43 -10.69
C ARG A 295 -19.32 34.26 -10.54
N PRO A 296 -18.31 33.87 -9.75
CA PRO A 296 -17.00 34.49 -9.85
C PRO A 296 -16.10 33.66 -10.77
N VAL A 297 -15.65 34.32 -11.84
CA VAL A 297 -14.55 33.90 -12.73
C VAL A 297 -13.24 34.18 -12.02
N LEU A 298 -12.33 33.20 -11.94
CA LEU A 298 -10.92 33.43 -11.61
C LEU A 298 -10.03 32.65 -12.58
N THR A 299 -9.46 33.41 -13.52
CA THR A 299 -8.35 33.05 -14.42
C THR A 299 -7.03 33.56 -13.83
N SER A 300 -5.95 32.78 -13.88
CA SER A 300 -4.50 33.14 -13.91
C SER A 300 -3.72 31.82 -13.71
N THR A 301 -3.00 31.21 -14.65
CA THR A 301 -1.79 31.60 -15.41
C THR A 301 -0.63 32.09 -14.53
N THR A 302 0.28 31.18 -14.18
CA THR A 302 1.65 31.52 -13.76
C THR A 302 2.61 30.45 -14.27
N SER A 303 3.34 30.79 -15.33
CA SER A 303 4.50 30.06 -15.85
C SER A 303 5.74 30.37 -15.00
N VAL A 304 6.55 29.36 -14.70
CA VAL A 304 7.88 29.54 -14.11
C VAL A 304 8.90 28.93 -15.08
N GLN A 305 9.73 29.79 -15.67
CA GLN A 305 10.92 29.44 -16.43
C GLN A 305 12.00 28.92 -15.47
N LEU A 306 12.61 27.78 -15.78
CA LEU A 306 13.86 27.32 -15.19
C LEU A 306 14.98 27.51 -16.21
N VAL A 307 16.13 27.95 -15.71
CA VAL A 307 17.33 28.34 -16.45
C VAL A 307 18.19 27.11 -16.73
N ASN A 308 18.67 27.04 -17.96
CA ASN A 308 19.64 26.07 -18.49
C ASN A 308 21.00 26.16 -17.77
N ASP A 309 21.67 25.03 -17.63
CA ASP A 309 23.12 24.91 -17.85
C ASP A 309 23.39 23.52 -18.41
N SER A 310 23.93 23.50 -19.63
CA SER A 310 24.34 22.35 -20.43
C SER A 310 25.77 21.96 -20.08
N ASP A 311 26.08 20.67 -20.10
CA ASP A 311 27.40 20.17 -20.50
C ASP A 311 27.23 18.79 -21.13
N GLU A 312 27.58 18.72 -22.41
CA GLU A 312 27.67 17.55 -23.28
C GLU A 312 28.90 16.73 -22.90
N GLU A 313 28.78 15.40 -22.84
CA GLU A 313 29.84 14.50 -23.36
C GLU A 313 29.18 13.24 -23.96
N GLU A 314 29.40 13.09 -25.27
CA GLU A 314 29.21 11.86 -26.04
C GLU A 314 30.31 10.86 -25.66
N ASP A 315 29.97 9.59 -25.44
CA ASP A 315 30.82 8.51 -25.96
C ASP A 315 30.14 7.14 -25.97
N GLU A 316 30.53 6.39 -27.01
CA GLU A 316 30.07 5.10 -27.52
C GLU A 316 29.98 3.97 -26.48
N ASN A 317 28.96 3.07 -26.60
CA ASN A 317 29.11 1.60 -26.49
C ASN A 317 27.75 0.86 -26.66
N ASP A 318 27.69 -0.06 -27.62
CA ASP A 318 26.46 -0.68 -28.18
C ASP A 318 26.15 -2.09 -27.62
N ASP A 319 26.57 -2.42 -26.39
CA ASP A 319 26.36 -3.75 -25.78
C ASP A 319 25.51 -3.75 -24.47
N GLN A 320 24.92 -2.62 -24.08
CA GLN A 320 24.22 -2.44 -22.78
C GLN A 320 22.67 -2.61 -22.81
N LYS A 321 22.09 -2.92 -23.97
CA LYS A 321 20.65 -2.71 -24.25
C LYS A 321 19.66 -3.60 -23.48
N SER A 322 20.10 -4.68 -22.84
CA SER A 322 19.21 -5.61 -22.12
C SER A 322 19.10 -5.35 -20.61
N THR A 323 20.16 -4.81 -19.99
CA THR A 323 20.18 -4.51 -18.55
C THR A 323 19.57 -3.14 -18.23
N ASP A 324 19.70 -2.17 -19.15
CA ASP A 324 19.18 -0.82 -18.94
C ASP A 324 17.65 -0.78 -19.01
N LYS A 325 17.01 -1.58 -19.88
CA LYS A 325 15.55 -1.66 -20.00
C LYS A 325 14.85 -2.09 -18.70
N ILE A 326 15.43 -3.08 -18.00
CA ILE A 326 14.89 -3.58 -16.73
C ILE A 326 15.00 -2.50 -15.63
N SER A 327 16.12 -1.76 -15.61
CA SER A 327 16.32 -0.66 -14.65
C SER A 327 15.34 0.50 -14.87
N THR A 328 15.02 0.82 -16.13
CA THR A 328 14.01 1.83 -16.47
C THR A 328 12.59 1.39 -16.12
N GLU A 329 12.23 0.12 -16.36
CA GLU A 329 10.86 -0.35 -16.06
C GLU A 329 10.60 -0.41 -14.55
N GLU A 330 11.56 -0.87 -13.75
CA GLU A 330 11.46 -0.83 -12.29
C GLU A 330 11.39 0.60 -11.74
N SER A 331 12.15 1.53 -12.33
CA SER A 331 12.09 2.96 -12.00
C SER A 331 10.70 3.56 -12.30
N LYS A 332 10.10 3.23 -13.46
CA LYS A 332 8.74 3.64 -13.84
C LYS A 332 7.69 3.11 -12.86
N LYS A 333 7.77 1.83 -12.52
CA LYS A 333 6.89 1.20 -11.53
C LYS A 333 7.00 1.90 -10.17
N ALA A 334 8.22 2.22 -9.75
CA ALA A 334 8.45 2.94 -8.49
C ALA A 334 7.90 4.37 -8.53
N ALA A 335 8.04 5.09 -9.65
CA ALA A 335 7.50 6.44 -9.83
C ALA A 335 5.97 6.45 -9.79
N ALA A 336 5.32 5.56 -10.55
CA ALA A 336 3.87 5.40 -10.56
C ALA A 336 3.33 5.04 -9.16
N LEU A 337 3.97 4.10 -8.47
CA LEU A 337 3.61 3.75 -7.08
C LEU A 337 3.80 4.91 -6.12
N SER A 338 4.87 5.71 -6.27
CA SER A 338 5.12 6.88 -5.41
C SER A 338 4.03 7.94 -5.60
N GLN A 339 3.60 8.17 -6.85
CA GLN A 339 2.54 9.11 -7.18
C GLN A 339 1.19 8.67 -6.61
N LEU A 340 0.81 7.40 -6.79
CA LEU A 340 -0.43 6.84 -6.25
C LEU A 340 -0.44 6.83 -4.71
N ASN A 341 0.69 6.56 -4.08
CA ASN A 341 0.81 6.53 -2.62
C ASN A 341 0.99 7.91 -1.97
N SER A 342 1.18 8.96 -2.77
CA SER A 342 1.25 10.33 -2.27
C SER A 342 -0.07 10.75 -1.59
N VAL A 343 -0.02 11.74 -0.70
CA VAL A 343 -1.23 12.29 -0.06
C VAL A 343 -2.23 12.78 -1.11
N ARG A 344 -1.73 13.39 -2.19
CA ARG A 344 -2.55 13.85 -3.31
C ARG A 344 -3.19 12.67 -4.05
N GLY A 345 -2.40 11.63 -4.39
CA GLY A 345 -2.91 10.44 -5.08
C GLY A 345 -3.97 9.69 -4.27
N LYS A 346 -3.81 9.60 -2.95
CA LYS A 346 -4.82 9.02 -2.05
C LYS A 346 -6.11 9.84 -1.99
N LEU A 347 -6.00 11.17 -1.92
CA LEU A 347 -7.17 12.05 -1.93
C LEU A 347 -7.90 11.98 -3.27
N GLU A 348 -7.16 11.92 -4.38
CA GLU A 348 -7.70 11.76 -5.72
C GLU A 348 -8.41 10.41 -5.87
N LYS A 349 -7.80 9.32 -5.41
CA LYS A 349 -8.43 8.00 -5.32
C LYS A 349 -9.75 8.06 -4.58
N GLN A 350 -9.76 8.64 -3.38
CA GLN A 350 -10.98 8.74 -2.59
C GLN A 350 -12.07 9.49 -3.34
N ARG A 351 -11.75 10.66 -3.91
CA ARG A 351 -12.71 11.47 -4.68
C ARG A 351 -13.24 10.74 -5.91
N THR A 352 -12.37 10.03 -6.62
CA THR A 352 -12.77 9.24 -7.79
C THR A 352 -13.70 8.11 -7.40
N LEU A 353 -13.38 7.34 -6.35
CA LEU A 353 -14.24 6.26 -5.90
C LEU A 353 -15.61 6.78 -5.40
N GLU A 354 -15.63 7.88 -4.65
CA GLU A 354 -16.88 8.53 -4.23
C GLU A 354 -17.74 8.94 -5.43
N ARG A 355 -17.13 9.52 -6.48
CA ARG A 355 -17.83 9.90 -7.71
C ARG A 355 -18.32 8.70 -8.51
N VAL A 356 -17.49 7.66 -8.66
CA VAL A 356 -17.86 6.42 -9.35
C VAL A 356 -19.06 5.76 -8.68
N LEU A 357 -19.03 5.63 -7.35
CA LEU A 357 -20.13 5.06 -6.58
C LEU A 357 -21.40 5.92 -6.69
N TYR A 358 -21.25 7.24 -6.63
CA TYR A 358 -22.37 8.15 -6.86
C TYR A 358 -22.98 7.98 -8.26
N PHE A 359 -22.18 7.87 -9.32
CA PHE A 359 -22.71 7.65 -10.68
C PHE A 359 -23.43 6.31 -10.82
N VAL A 360 -22.89 5.26 -10.20
CA VAL A 360 -23.53 3.95 -10.15
C VAL A 360 -24.89 4.01 -9.45
N GLU A 361 -24.99 4.75 -8.34
CA GLU A 361 -26.25 4.94 -7.62
C GLU A 361 -27.23 5.85 -8.38
N ALA A 362 -26.76 6.97 -8.93
CA ALA A 362 -27.58 7.99 -9.61
C ALA A 362 -28.17 7.52 -10.95
N ARG A 363 -27.48 6.63 -11.67
CA ARG A 363 -28.02 6.00 -12.91
C ARG A 363 -29.27 5.15 -12.66
N SER A 364 -29.63 4.90 -11.40
CA SER A 364 -30.90 4.28 -10.99
C SER A 364 -32.11 5.23 -11.09
N GLY A 365 -31.91 6.54 -11.26
CA GLY A 365 -32.99 7.53 -11.29
C GLY A 365 -32.51 8.92 -11.73
N ASP A 366 -32.63 9.20 -13.03
CA ASP A 366 -32.54 10.49 -13.73
C ASP A 366 -31.80 11.69 -13.08
N LYS A 367 -30.69 12.06 -13.74
CA LYS A 367 -30.17 13.41 -14.13
C LYS A 367 -28.65 13.49 -13.96
N LEU A 368 -27.91 13.57 -15.07
CA LEU A 368 -26.45 13.71 -15.06
C LEU A 368 -26.01 14.93 -15.89
N GLU A 369 -26.09 16.13 -15.29
CA GLU A 369 -25.31 17.29 -15.75
C GLU A 369 -23.83 17.19 -15.30
N GLU A 370 -23.49 16.27 -14.38
CA GLU A 370 -22.12 16.08 -13.86
C GLU A 370 -21.24 15.10 -14.66
N GLU A 371 -21.80 14.26 -15.53
CA GLU A 371 -21.02 13.32 -16.37
C GLU A 371 -20.03 14.05 -17.30
N ALA A 372 -20.33 15.30 -17.67
CA ALA A 372 -19.47 16.11 -18.53
C ALA A 372 -18.10 16.40 -17.90
N ASN A 373 -18.02 16.50 -16.56
CA ASN A 373 -16.79 16.84 -15.83
C ASN A 373 -16.05 15.63 -15.25
N ALA A 374 -16.54 14.41 -15.49
CA ALA A 374 -15.86 13.20 -15.04
C ALA A 374 -14.56 12.99 -15.82
N THR A 375 -13.51 12.59 -15.10
CA THR A 375 -12.22 12.21 -15.67
C THR A 375 -12.37 10.99 -16.58
N VAL A 376 -11.39 10.77 -17.45
CA VAL A 376 -11.38 9.58 -18.34
C VAL A 376 -11.40 8.29 -17.51
N LEU A 377 -10.61 8.24 -16.44
CA LEU A 377 -10.56 7.08 -15.53
C LEU A 377 -11.92 6.81 -14.86
N GLU A 378 -12.60 7.85 -14.37
CA GLU A 378 -13.94 7.71 -13.78
C GLU A 378 -14.93 7.13 -14.79
N LYS A 379 -14.91 7.61 -16.03
CA LYS A 379 -15.80 7.12 -17.10
C LYS A 379 -15.54 5.66 -17.43
N GLU A 380 -14.28 5.26 -17.53
CA GLU A 380 -13.90 3.86 -17.81
C GLU A 380 -14.35 2.92 -16.69
N ILE A 381 -14.11 3.28 -15.42
CA ILE A 381 -14.56 2.47 -14.28
C ILE A 381 -16.09 2.35 -14.28
N CYS A 382 -16.81 3.44 -14.54
CA CYS A 382 -18.27 3.40 -14.65
C CYS A 382 -18.75 2.47 -15.77
N VAL A 383 -18.12 2.52 -16.96
CA VAL A 383 -18.48 1.62 -18.08
C VAL A 383 -18.24 0.15 -17.75
N ILE A 384 -17.17 -0.16 -17.00
CA ILE A 384 -16.90 -1.51 -16.52
C ILE A 384 -17.97 -1.95 -15.51
N LEU A 385 -18.30 -1.08 -14.54
CA LEU A 385 -19.32 -1.37 -13.53
C LEU A 385 -20.73 -1.53 -14.13
N ASP A 386 -21.06 -0.80 -15.20
CA ASP A 386 -22.32 -0.95 -15.93
C ASP A 386 -22.53 -2.37 -16.49
N GLN A 387 -21.45 -3.12 -16.74
CA GLN A 387 -21.52 -4.51 -17.18
C GLN A 387 -21.62 -5.48 -15.99
N ILE A 388 -20.98 -5.13 -14.87
CA ILE A 388 -20.92 -5.97 -13.67
C ILE A 388 -22.22 -5.93 -12.88
N ILE A 389 -22.82 -4.75 -12.72
CA ILE A 389 -24.04 -4.56 -11.91
C ILE A 389 -25.21 -5.42 -12.43
N PRO A 390 -25.52 -5.47 -13.74
CA PRO A 390 -26.56 -6.36 -14.26
C PRO A 390 -26.26 -7.84 -14.01
N TRP A 391 -25.00 -8.24 -14.10
CA TRP A 391 -24.59 -9.61 -13.79
C TRP A 391 -24.85 -9.93 -12.32
N LEU A 392 -24.46 -9.05 -11.39
CA LEU A 392 -24.71 -9.25 -9.97
C LEU A 392 -26.20 -9.30 -9.64
N LYS A 393 -27.02 -8.42 -10.25
CA LYS A 393 -28.49 -8.45 -10.09
C LYS A 393 -29.10 -9.76 -10.58
N LYS A 394 -28.58 -10.33 -11.68
CA LYS A 394 -29.05 -11.62 -12.21
C LYS A 394 -28.81 -12.78 -11.22
N HIS A 395 -27.76 -12.69 -10.41
CA HIS A 395 -27.33 -13.73 -9.48
C HIS A 395 -27.60 -13.38 -8.01
N GLU A 396 -28.45 -12.38 -7.72
CA GLU A 396 -28.60 -11.80 -6.38
C GLU A 396 -29.06 -12.80 -5.29
N ASP A 397 -29.91 -13.76 -5.67
CA ASP A 397 -30.42 -14.81 -4.78
C ASP A 397 -29.53 -16.06 -4.72
N GLU A 398 -28.43 -16.08 -5.47
CA GLU A 398 -27.47 -17.17 -5.44
C GLU A 398 -26.38 -16.92 -4.39
N LYS A 399 -25.87 -18.01 -3.81
CA LYS A 399 -24.65 -17.96 -3.01
C LYS A 399 -23.45 -17.94 -3.92
N ALA A 400 -22.50 -17.06 -3.63
CA ALA A 400 -21.21 -17.04 -4.28
C ALA A 400 -20.49 -18.38 -4.09
N ASN A 401 -20.31 -19.10 -5.20
CA ASN A 401 -19.52 -20.31 -5.28
C ASN A 401 -18.29 -20.06 -6.18
N ILE A 402 -17.41 -21.05 -6.31
CA ILE A 402 -16.16 -20.90 -7.07
C ILE A 402 -16.46 -20.55 -8.54
N ASP A 403 -17.48 -21.18 -9.14
CA ASP A 403 -17.82 -20.98 -10.55
C ASP A 403 -18.37 -19.57 -10.81
N LEU A 404 -19.27 -19.08 -9.97
CA LEU A 404 -19.83 -17.72 -10.08
C LEU A 404 -18.77 -16.64 -9.82
N LEU A 405 -17.87 -16.84 -8.86
CA LEU A 405 -16.76 -15.91 -8.62
C LEU A 405 -15.76 -15.91 -9.79
N PHE A 406 -15.51 -17.09 -10.37
CA PHE A 406 -14.71 -17.22 -11.60
C PHE A 406 -15.37 -16.47 -12.76
N GLU A 407 -16.68 -16.64 -12.97
CA GLU A 407 -17.44 -15.94 -14.02
C GLU A 407 -17.40 -14.42 -13.83
N LEU A 408 -17.63 -13.94 -12.59
CA LEU A 408 -17.53 -12.53 -12.25
C LEU A 408 -16.14 -11.99 -12.56
N ARG A 409 -15.07 -12.67 -12.15
CA ARG A 409 -13.70 -12.27 -12.45
C ARG A 409 -13.46 -12.16 -13.95
N GLN A 410 -13.89 -13.15 -14.74
CA GLN A 410 -13.72 -13.11 -16.20
C GLN A 410 -14.49 -11.96 -16.83
N LEU A 411 -15.65 -11.61 -16.28
CA LEU A 411 -16.41 -10.44 -16.70
C LEU A 411 -15.64 -9.14 -16.40
N VAL A 412 -15.11 -8.97 -15.18
CA VAL A 412 -14.33 -7.77 -14.81
C VAL A 412 -13.12 -7.62 -15.72
N VAL A 413 -12.34 -8.69 -15.91
CA VAL A 413 -11.12 -8.67 -16.73
C VAL A 413 -11.42 -8.31 -18.17
N ARG A 414 -12.43 -8.96 -18.78
CA ARG A 414 -12.85 -8.67 -20.15
C ARG A 414 -13.34 -7.24 -20.30
N ALA A 415 -14.26 -6.80 -19.44
CA ALA A 415 -14.80 -5.45 -19.48
C ALA A 415 -13.70 -4.39 -19.31
N SER A 416 -12.73 -4.64 -18.42
CA SER A 416 -11.59 -3.75 -18.22
C SER A 416 -10.72 -3.65 -19.46
N ASN A 417 -10.45 -4.78 -20.11
CA ASN A 417 -9.64 -4.82 -21.32
C ASN A 417 -10.31 -4.08 -22.49
N ASP A 418 -11.58 -4.41 -22.74
CA ASP A 418 -12.37 -3.81 -23.82
C ASP A 418 -12.51 -2.29 -23.65
N THR A 419 -12.59 -1.82 -22.39
CA THR A 419 -12.78 -0.41 -22.07
C THR A 419 -11.47 0.39 -22.09
N CYS A 420 -10.40 -0.15 -21.48
CA CYS A 420 -9.17 0.61 -21.25
C CYS A 420 -8.12 0.41 -22.37
N PHE A 421 -8.19 -0.70 -23.11
CA PHE A 421 -7.22 -1.07 -24.13
C PHE A 421 -7.89 -1.44 -25.47
N PRO A 422 -8.71 -0.54 -26.07
CA PRO A 422 -9.49 -0.84 -27.27
C PRO A 422 -8.66 -1.12 -28.53
N SER A 423 -7.37 -0.77 -28.53
CA SER A 423 -6.42 -1.10 -29.59
C SER A 423 -6.01 -2.58 -29.59
N GLY A 424 -6.47 -3.38 -28.62
CA GLY A 424 -6.09 -4.78 -28.45
C GLY A 424 -4.67 -4.96 -27.90
N ILE A 425 -3.97 -3.88 -27.58
CA ILE A 425 -2.69 -3.92 -26.85
C ILE A 425 -3.02 -4.00 -25.36
N SER A 426 -3.75 -5.05 -24.99
CA SER A 426 -3.77 -5.51 -23.61
C SER A 426 -2.35 -5.91 -23.26
N THR A 427 -1.80 -5.36 -22.18
CA THR A 427 -0.61 -5.99 -21.64
C THR A 427 -1.06 -7.29 -20.99
N ASN A 428 -0.59 -8.44 -21.48
CA ASN A 428 -0.79 -9.74 -20.79
C ASN A 428 -0.44 -9.65 -19.29
N LEU A 429 0.43 -8.70 -18.93
CA LEU A 429 0.74 -8.30 -17.57
C LEU A 429 -0.48 -7.76 -16.81
N PHE A 430 -1.22 -6.79 -17.35
CA PHE A 430 -2.43 -6.23 -16.73
C PHE A 430 -3.48 -7.32 -16.47
N GLU A 431 -3.79 -8.13 -17.47
CA GLU A 431 -4.78 -9.21 -17.30
C GLU A 431 -4.35 -10.21 -16.24
N SER A 432 -3.09 -10.67 -16.27
CA SER A 432 -2.57 -11.62 -15.29
C SER A 432 -2.55 -11.06 -13.87
N GLN A 433 -2.20 -9.79 -13.70
CA GLN A 433 -2.19 -9.13 -12.39
C GLN A 433 -3.61 -8.92 -11.87
N LEU A 434 -4.51 -8.42 -12.73
CA LEU A 434 -5.90 -8.18 -12.38
C LEU A 434 -6.61 -9.48 -11.99
N VAL A 435 -6.39 -10.59 -12.72
CA VAL A 435 -6.89 -11.92 -12.34
C VAL A 435 -6.44 -12.31 -10.94
N THR A 436 -5.15 -12.16 -10.64
CA THR A 436 -4.57 -12.56 -9.36
C THR A 436 -5.16 -11.76 -8.20
N ILE A 437 -5.28 -10.44 -8.37
CA ILE A 437 -5.82 -9.53 -7.34
C ILE A 437 -7.31 -9.80 -7.14
N LEU A 438 -8.07 -9.99 -8.22
CA LEU A 438 -9.49 -10.30 -8.14
C LEU A 438 -9.75 -11.66 -7.51
N ASP A 439 -8.94 -12.69 -7.78
CA ASP A 439 -9.10 -14.01 -7.14
C ASP A 439 -8.97 -13.91 -5.62
N ASP A 440 -7.95 -13.18 -5.13
CA ASP A 440 -7.76 -12.97 -3.70
C ASP A 440 -8.92 -12.15 -3.10
N ALA A 441 -9.28 -11.02 -3.73
CA ALA A 441 -10.31 -10.12 -3.26
C ALA A 441 -11.73 -10.73 -3.31
N LEU A 442 -12.04 -11.54 -4.33
CA LEU A 442 -13.34 -12.16 -4.49
C LEU A 442 -13.52 -13.39 -3.59
N SER A 443 -12.43 -14.06 -3.20
CA SER A 443 -12.47 -15.24 -2.32
C SER A 443 -13.17 -14.98 -0.99
N GLN A 444 -13.10 -13.74 -0.47
CA GLN A 444 -13.75 -13.34 0.78
C GLN A 444 -15.28 -13.37 0.71
N PHE A 445 -15.86 -13.44 -0.50
CA PHE A 445 -17.30 -13.51 -0.70
C PHE A 445 -17.83 -14.94 -0.83
N TYR A 446 -16.96 -15.95 -0.85
CA TYR A 446 -17.37 -17.35 -0.92
C TYR A 446 -18.40 -17.72 0.15
N ASP A 447 -19.45 -18.44 -0.25
CA ASP A 447 -20.61 -18.86 0.55
C ASP A 447 -21.50 -17.72 1.09
N LYS A 448 -21.28 -16.47 0.66
CA LYS A 448 -22.18 -15.33 0.93
C LYS A 448 -23.20 -15.16 -0.20
N PHE A 449 -24.39 -14.67 0.11
CA PHE A 449 -25.38 -14.33 -0.92
C PHE A 449 -25.00 -13.02 -1.61
N PHE A 450 -25.10 -12.98 -2.94
CA PHE A 450 -24.76 -11.78 -3.72
C PHE A 450 -25.61 -10.57 -3.34
N LYS A 451 -26.89 -10.73 -2.98
CA LYS A 451 -27.73 -9.62 -2.50
C LYS A 451 -27.22 -8.95 -1.22
N GLU A 452 -26.54 -9.70 -0.36
CA GLU A 452 -26.00 -9.18 0.91
C GLU A 452 -24.63 -8.55 0.72
N SER A 453 -23.87 -9.00 -0.29
CA SER A 453 -22.53 -8.51 -0.60
C SER A 453 -22.47 -7.56 -1.79
N HIS A 454 -23.59 -7.22 -2.43
CA HIS A 454 -23.65 -6.46 -3.68
C HIS A 454 -22.82 -5.17 -3.64
N THR A 455 -23.10 -4.29 -2.67
CA THR A 455 -22.37 -3.02 -2.49
C THR A 455 -20.91 -3.25 -2.13
N ALA A 456 -20.61 -4.28 -1.34
CA ALA A 456 -19.23 -4.59 -0.96
C ALA A 456 -18.41 -5.08 -2.15
N ILE A 457 -18.98 -5.92 -3.02
CA ILE A 457 -18.35 -6.40 -4.26
C ILE A 457 -18.11 -5.24 -5.22
N ILE A 458 -19.10 -4.36 -5.43
CA ILE A 458 -18.94 -3.18 -6.29
C ILE A 458 -17.82 -2.28 -5.76
N THR A 459 -17.80 -2.04 -4.45
CA THR A 459 -16.77 -1.21 -3.81
C THR A 459 -15.39 -1.83 -4.00
N GLU A 460 -15.23 -3.11 -3.71
CA GLU A 460 -13.96 -3.83 -3.84
C GLU A 460 -13.45 -3.81 -5.30
N ILE A 461 -14.33 -4.13 -6.25
CA ILE A 461 -13.96 -4.09 -7.67
C ILE A 461 -13.61 -2.68 -8.10
N SER A 462 -14.37 -1.66 -7.70
CA SER A 462 -14.08 -0.26 -8.06
C SER A 462 -12.73 0.20 -7.54
N GLU A 463 -12.35 -0.21 -6.33
CA GLU A 463 -11.05 0.10 -5.73
C GLU A 463 -9.90 -0.59 -6.48
N ILE A 464 -10.07 -1.87 -6.82
CA ILE A 464 -9.10 -2.63 -7.62
C ILE A 464 -8.94 -1.99 -8.99
N LEU A 465 -10.04 -1.72 -9.69
CA LEU A 465 -10.03 -1.10 -11.02
C LEU A 465 -9.33 0.26 -10.99
N TYR A 466 -9.61 1.10 -9.98
CA TYR A 466 -8.91 2.36 -9.84
C TYR A 466 -7.39 2.16 -9.71
N ASN A 467 -6.96 1.29 -8.79
CA ASN A 467 -5.53 1.10 -8.54
C ASN A 467 -4.80 0.58 -9.79
N GLU A 468 -5.36 -0.45 -10.43
CA GLU A 468 -4.73 -1.11 -11.56
C GLU A 468 -4.78 -0.24 -12.81
N ILE A 469 -5.93 0.33 -13.17
CA ILE A 469 -6.03 1.17 -14.37
C ILE A 469 -5.19 2.44 -14.20
N ALA A 470 -5.24 3.11 -13.04
CA ALA A 470 -4.42 4.30 -12.80
C ALA A 470 -2.93 3.98 -12.83
N PHE A 471 -2.52 2.85 -12.27
CA PHE A 471 -1.12 2.41 -12.30
C PHE A 471 -0.65 2.15 -13.74
N PHE A 472 -1.41 1.41 -14.53
CA PHE A 472 -1.05 1.10 -15.92
C PHE A 472 -1.06 2.33 -16.81
N LYS A 473 -2.00 3.27 -16.60
CA LYS A 473 -1.97 4.56 -17.29
C LYS A 473 -0.74 5.39 -16.94
N LEU A 474 -0.40 5.50 -15.65
CA LEU A 474 0.84 6.18 -15.24
C LEU A 474 2.08 5.52 -15.83
N MET A 475 2.15 4.19 -15.85
CA MET A 475 3.24 3.45 -16.49
C MET A 475 3.37 3.79 -17.97
N ASN A 476 2.26 3.81 -18.71
CA ASN A 476 2.24 4.12 -20.15
C ASN A 476 2.48 5.61 -20.44
N ASP A 477 1.98 6.51 -19.59
CA ASP A 477 2.16 7.96 -19.75
C ASP A 477 3.61 8.37 -19.50
N ILE A 478 4.35 7.66 -18.63
CA ILE A 478 5.79 7.91 -18.45
C ILE A 478 6.57 7.63 -19.75
N ASP A 479 6.13 6.69 -20.59
CA ASP A 479 6.75 6.44 -21.90
C ASP A 479 6.53 7.62 -22.86
N ASN A 480 5.36 8.26 -22.81
CA ASN A 480 5.04 9.40 -23.67
C ASN A 480 5.73 10.71 -23.23
N ILE A 481 6.13 10.83 -21.97
CA ILE A 481 6.88 12.00 -21.48
C ILE A 481 8.35 11.98 -21.99
N SER A 482 8.86 10.81 -22.39
CA SER A 482 10.26 10.64 -22.81
C SER A 482 10.54 10.87 -24.31
N VAL A 483 9.56 11.34 -25.10
CA VAL A 483 9.66 11.44 -26.57
C VAL A 483 9.54 12.88 -27.11
N ASP A 484 9.30 13.88 -26.26
CA ASP A 484 9.16 15.28 -26.69
C ASP A 484 10.44 16.14 -26.51
N ASP A 485 11.60 15.52 -26.25
CA ASP A 485 12.91 16.17 -26.15
C ASP A 485 13.84 15.78 -27.33
N ASP A 486 13.42 16.07 -28.57
CA ASP A 486 14.28 16.09 -29.78
C ASP A 486 14.13 17.40 -30.56
#